data_AF-A0A137PIH2-F1
#
_entry.id   AF-A0A137PIH2-F1
#
_cell.length_a   1.000
_cell.length_b   1.000
_cell.length_c   1.000
_cell.angle_alpha   90.00
_cell.angle_beta   90.00
_cell.angle_gamma   90.00
#
_symmetry.space_group_name_H-M   'P 1'
#
loop_
_entity.id
_entity.type
_entity.pdbx_description
1 polymer ?
#
loop_
_entity_poly.entity_id
_entity_poly.type
_entity_poly.pdbx_seq_one_letter_code
_entity_poly.pdbx_strand_id
1 'polypeptide(L)'
;MILITLIDLAWSIQKIIYDILILIYGTEIFYSEGNLCQLSALTLGVTFRCSIWSLATLSMIRFIHGCLRVRAFPVFWFAFLGLNICFNVSMGIYSMMERSAKQNTTGVMCASFQTLVPTSQYILLFNIVYLTLGSLIIVLCYFGSTVYINQSIRYMVRDARMKRDEELESNLIRQRWVLFINFGIISIVYLLAFYPPVISYILKHLYGHKRGFVEDALITVWGQLPCLFNSILTIYLHPETNLRFFNFCRDIYDFYF
;
A
#
# COMPACT_ATOMS: atom_id res chain seq x y z
N MET A 1 -13.07 -1.93 2.11
CA MET A 1 -12.79 -1.88 0.66
C MET A 1 -13.23 -0.56 0.05
N ILE A 2 -14.51 -0.20 0.13
CA ILE A 2 -15.04 1.07 -0.41
C ILE A 2 -14.21 2.30 0.01
N LEU A 3 -13.84 2.38 1.29
CA LEU A 3 -13.00 3.48 1.78
C LEU A 3 -11.64 3.57 1.07
N ILE A 4 -10.96 2.45 0.85
CA ILE A 4 -9.64 2.41 0.19
C ILE A 4 -9.78 2.90 -1.25
N THR A 5 -10.77 2.38 -1.98
CA THR A 5 -11.01 2.76 -3.37
C THR A 5 -11.39 4.24 -3.51
N LEU A 6 -12.16 4.79 -2.56
CA LEU A 6 -12.49 6.21 -2.55
C LEU A 6 -11.25 7.09 -2.27
N ILE A 7 -10.39 6.68 -1.33
CA ILE A 7 -9.15 7.39 -1.02
C ILE A 7 -8.18 7.35 -2.21
N ASP A 8 -8.00 6.18 -2.82
CA ASP A 8 -7.13 6.01 -3.99
C ASP A 8 -7.66 6.80 -5.20
N LEU A 9 -8.98 6.83 -5.40
CA LEU A 9 -9.60 7.63 -6.47
C LEU A 9 -9.43 9.13 -6.22
N ALA A 10 -9.68 9.60 -5.00
CA ALA A 10 -9.51 11.00 -4.63
C ALA A 10 -8.04 11.44 -4.83
N TRP A 11 -7.10 10.61 -4.41
CA TRP A 11 -5.68 10.83 -4.64
C TRP A 11 -5.33 10.89 -6.15
N SER A 12 -5.83 9.95 -6.94
CA SER A 12 -5.58 9.90 -8.39
C SER A 12 -6.10 11.15 -9.10
N ILE A 13 -7.31 11.60 -8.76
CA ILE A 13 -7.92 12.82 -9.31
C ILE A 13 -7.08 14.04 -8.93
N GLN A 14 -6.69 14.17 -7.66
CA GLN A 14 -5.84 15.27 -7.19
C GLN A 14 -4.51 15.31 -7.95
N LYS A 15 -3.87 14.15 -8.16
CA LYS A 15 -2.59 14.09 -8.87
C LYS A 15 -2.74 14.52 -10.34
N ILE A 16 -3.78 14.07 -11.03
CA ILE A 16 -4.08 14.52 -12.40
C ILE A 16 -4.26 16.04 -12.47
N ILE A 17 -5.01 16.63 -11.52
CA ILE A 17 -5.20 18.08 -11.46
C ILE A 17 -3.86 18.80 -11.29
N TYR A 18 -3.01 18.33 -10.37
CA TYR A 18 -1.69 18.93 -10.15
C TYR A 18 -0.77 18.79 -11.37
N ASP A 19 -0.81 17.65 -12.07
CA ASP A 19 0.01 17.44 -13.27
C ASP A 19 -0.44 18.34 -14.43
N ILE A 20 -1.76 18.56 -14.59
CA ILE A 20 -2.29 19.53 -15.56
C ILE A 20 -1.82 20.95 -15.20
N LEU A 21 -1.86 21.33 -13.91
CA LEU A 21 -1.38 22.63 -13.47
C LEU A 21 0.11 22.83 -13.73
N ILE A 22 0.94 21.80 -13.50
CA ILE A 22 2.37 21.83 -13.85
C ILE A 22 2.55 21.99 -15.37
N LEU A 23 1.74 21.30 -16.17
CA LEU A 23 1.85 21.38 -17.63
C LEU A 23 1.53 22.79 -18.17
N ILE A 24 0.57 23.49 -17.55
CA ILE A 24 0.13 24.83 -17.97
C ILE A 24 1.06 25.92 -17.46
N TYR A 25 1.42 25.88 -16.17
CA TYR A 25 2.11 26.97 -15.47
C TYR A 25 3.60 26.69 -15.21
N GLY A 26 4.09 25.50 -15.56
CA GLY A 26 5.43 25.04 -15.21
C GLY A 26 5.57 24.57 -13.76
N THR A 27 6.76 24.10 -13.41
CA THR A 27 7.08 23.62 -12.05
C THR A 27 7.13 24.74 -11.01
N GLU A 28 7.18 26.00 -11.44
CA GLU A 28 7.20 27.18 -10.55
C GLU A 28 5.92 27.34 -9.73
N ILE A 29 4.80 26.73 -10.18
CA ILE A 29 3.55 26.72 -9.43
C ILE A 29 3.69 26.07 -8.03
N PHE A 30 4.70 25.21 -7.87
CA PHE A 30 5.05 24.55 -6.62
C PHE A 30 6.25 25.21 -5.92
N TYR A 31 6.33 26.54 -5.96
CA TYR A 31 7.30 27.28 -5.15
C TYR A 31 7.28 26.81 -3.68
N SER A 32 8.46 26.55 -3.10
CA SER A 32 8.61 25.80 -1.84
C SER A 32 7.93 26.41 -0.61
N GLU A 33 7.52 27.68 -0.66
CA GLU A 33 6.78 28.35 0.42
C GLU A 33 5.33 28.69 0.03
N GLY A 34 4.93 28.37 -1.20
CA GLY A 34 3.60 28.66 -1.71
C GLY A 34 2.52 27.80 -1.03
N ASN A 35 1.35 28.39 -0.83
CA ASN A 35 0.20 27.69 -0.25
C ASN A 35 -0.17 26.43 -1.05
N LEU A 36 0.02 26.45 -2.38
CA LEU A 36 -0.26 25.28 -3.23
C LEU A 36 0.71 24.12 -2.96
N CYS A 37 1.99 24.40 -2.70
CA CYS A 37 2.98 23.39 -2.34
C CYS A 37 2.65 22.74 -0.99
N GLN A 38 2.28 23.57 0.00
CA GLN A 38 1.86 23.07 1.31
C GLN A 38 0.57 22.26 1.22
N LEU A 39 -0.41 22.73 0.44
CA LEU A 39 -1.67 22.03 0.22
C LEU A 39 -1.46 20.71 -0.51
N SER A 40 -0.61 20.68 -1.54
CA SER A 40 -0.28 19.46 -2.29
C SER A 40 0.43 18.43 -1.41
N ALA A 41 1.39 18.86 -0.59
CA ALA A 41 2.07 17.98 0.37
C ALA A 41 1.10 17.43 1.43
N LEU A 42 0.15 18.27 1.90
CA LEU A 42 -0.90 17.86 2.82
C LEU A 42 -1.81 16.81 2.17
N THR A 43 -2.44 17.15 1.03
CA THR A 43 -3.47 16.30 0.41
C THR A 43 -2.86 15.00 -0.08
N LEU A 44 -1.86 15.05 -0.95
CA LEU A 44 -1.22 13.86 -1.52
C LEU A 44 -0.55 13.02 -0.44
N GLY A 45 0.14 13.66 0.52
CA GLY A 45 0.83 12.95 1.59
C GLY A 45 -0.13 12.23 2.54
N VAL A 46 -1.22 12.89 2.95
CA VAL A 46 -2.22 12.29 3.86
C VAL A 46 -2.98 11.16 3.16
N THR A 47 -3.50 11.38 1.95
CA THR A 47 -4.28 10.34 1.26
C THR A 47 -3.44 9.11 0.96
N PHE A 48 -2.19 9.30 0.53
CA PHE A 48 -1.25 8.19 0.30
C PHE A 48 -1.00 7.36 1.56
N ARG A 49 -0.68 8.02 2.69
CA ARG A 49 -0.43 7.32 3.97
C ARG A 49 -1.69 6.62 4.47
N CYS A 50 -2.85 7.28 4.36
CA CYS A 50 -4.14 6.69 4.74
C CYS A 50 -4.47 5.47 3.89
N SER A 51 -4.20 5.50 2.58
CA SER A 51 -4.41 4.35 1.68
C SER A 51 -3.58 3.14 2.11
N ILE A 52 -2.27 3.34 2.36
CA ILE A 52 -1.36 2.26 2.78
C ILE A 52 -1.82 1.62 4.08
N TRP A 53 -2.12 2.42 5.11
CA TRP A 53 -2.56 1.90 6.40
C TRP A 53 -3.94 1.25 6.34
N SER A 54 -4.82 1.76 5.48
CA SER A 54 -6.10 1.11 5.21
C SER A 54 -5.92 -0.26 4.57
N LEU A 55 -4.99 -0.39 3.61
CA LEU A 55 -4.69 -1.68 3.00
C LEU A 55 -3.96 -2.62 3.95
N ALA A 56 -3.01 -2.12 4.74
CA ALA A 56 -2.34 -2.90 5.78
C ALA A 56 -3.36 -3.49 6.76
N THR A 57 -4.32 -2.67 7.21
CA THR A 57 -5.42 -3.11 8.08
C THR A 57 -6.28 -4.17 7.39
N LEU A 58 -6.66 -3.98 6.12
CA LEU A 58 -7.42 -4.97 5.36
C LEU A 58 -6.67 -6.30 5.20
N SER A 59 -5.38 -6.25 4.90
CA SER A 59 -4.51 -7.43 4.77
C SER A 59 -4.39 -8.18 6.09
N MET A 60 -4.24 -7.45 7.22
CA MET A 60 -4.24 -8.05 8.55
C MET A 60 -5.57 -8.73 8.87
N ILE A 61 -6.71 -8.07 8.62
CA ILE A 61 -8.04 -8.66 8.81
C ILE A 61 -8.17 -9.97 8.02
N ARG A 62 -7.80 -9.94 6.74
CA ARG A 62 -7.88 -11.12 5.84
C ARG A 62 -6.99 -12.26 6.33
N PHE A 63 -5.77 -11.96 6.75
CA PHE A 63 -4.83 -12.97 7.25
C PHE A 63 -5.29 -13.55 8.59
N ILE A 64 -5.68 -12.71 9.55
CA ILE A 64 -6.06 -13.14 10.90
C ILE A 64 -7.39 -13.89 10.89
N HIS A 65 -8.42 -13.35 10.23
CA HIS A 65 -9.73 -14.02 10.16
C HIS A 65 -9.72 -15.21 9.20
N GLY A 66 -9.03 -15.10 8.06
CA GLY A 66 -9.02 -16.12 7.01
C GLY A 66 -8.06 -17.27 7.29
N CYS A 67 -6.81 -16.97 7.65
CA CYS A 67 -5.78 -17.99 7.83
C CYS A 67 -5.64 -18.45 9.28
N LEU A 68 -5.63 -17.52 10.24
CA LEU A 68 -5.48 -17.85 11.67
C LEU A 68 -6.80 -18.20 12.35
N ARG A 69 -7.95 -17.92 11.70
CA ARG A 69 -9.30 -18.12 12.24
C ARG A 69 -9.55 -17.42 13.59
N VAL A 70 -8.74 -16.40 13.92
CA VAL A 70 -8.91 -15.62 15.14
C VAL A 70 -9.98 -14.55 14.87
N ARG A 71 -11.08 -14.60 15.62
CA ARG A 71 -12.17 -13.61 15.52
C ARG A 71 -11.84 -12.41 16.39
N ALA A 72 -11.38 -11.32 15.77
CA ALA A 72 -11.25 -10.04 16.43
C ALA A 72 -12.56 -9.23 16.29
N PHE A 73 -12.88 -8.42 17.30
CA PHE A 73 -14.09 -7.59 17.28
C PHE A 73 -14.00 -6.54 16.16
N PRO A 74 -15.05 -6.31 15.36
CA PRO A 74 -15.05 -5.30 14.30
C PRO A 74 -14.68 -3.90 14.80
N VAL A 75 -15.10 -3.56 16.03
CA VAL A 75 -14.82 -2.27 16.69
C VAL A 75 -13.30 -2.02 16.82
N PHE A 76 -12.51 -3.06 17.12
CA PHE A 76 -11.06 -2.94 17.20
C PHE A 76 -10.46 -2.48 15.87
N TRP A 77 -10.90 -3.07 14.77
CA TRP A 77 -10.40 -2.72 13.44
C TRP A 77 -10.79 -1.30 13.01
N PHE A 78 -12.03 -0.88 13.32
CA PHE A 78 -12.46 0.50 13.05
C PHE A 78 -11.72 1.52 13.91
N ALA A 79 -11.49 1.23 15.20
CA ALA A 79 -10.73 2.09 16.09
C ALA A 79 -9.26 2.20 15.63
N PHE A 80 -8.64 1.07 15.27
CA PHE A 80 -7.28 1.04 14.73
C PHE A 80 -7.16 1.87 13.45
N LEU A 81 -8.08 1.68 12.50
CA LEU A 81 -8.09 2.44 11.26
C LEU A 81 -8.33 3.93 11.51
N GLY A 82 -9.28 4.27 12.37
CA GLY A 82 -9.58 5.65 12.76
C GLY A 82 -8.37 6.34 13.38
N LEU A 83 -7.67 5.66 14.29
CA LEU A 83 -6.44 6.17 14.91
C LEU A 83 -5.36 6.47 13.84
N ASN A 84 -5.13 5.55 12.90
CA ASN A 84 -4.16 5.76 11.83
C ASN A 84 -4.55 6.92 10.91
N ILE A 85 -5.83 7.08 10.57
CA ILE A 85 -6.32 8.20 9.76
C ILE A 85 -6.13 9.52 10.51
N CYS A 86 -6.60 9.60 11.76
CA CYS A 86 -6.43 10.78 12.60
C CYS A 86 -4.95 11.16 12.73
N PHE A 87 -4.09 10.19 13.02
CA PHE A 87 -2.66 10.40 13.13
C PHE A 87 -2.06 10.96 11.84
N ASN A 88 -2.38 10.37 10.68
CA ASN A 88 -1.87 10.85 9.39
C ASN A 88 -2.37 12.27 9.06
N VAL A 89 -3.64 12.56 9.33
CA VAL A 89 -4.22 13.90 9.14
C VAL A 89 -3.54 14.92 10.05
N SER A 90 -3.36 14.61 11.34
CA SER A 90 -2.65 15.47 12.29
C SER A 90 -1.23 15.78 11.84
N MET A 91 -0.49 14.78 11.36
CA MET A 91 0.86 14.95 10.82
C MET A 91 0.85 15.84 9.56
N GLY A 92 -0.14 15.67 8.69
CA GLY A 92 -0.31 16.53 7.52
C GLY A 92 -0.58 17.99 7.91
N ILE A 93 -1.53 18.23 8.82
CA ILE A 93 -1.86 19.57 9.31
C ILE A 93 -0.64 20.22 9.96
N TYR A 94 0.07 19.47 10.81
CA TYR A 94 1.31 19.95 11.43
C TYR A 94 2.35 20.35 10.37
N SER A 95 2.55 19.54 9.33
CA SER A 95 3.44 19.89 8.21
C SER A 95 3.06 21.22 7.55
N MET A 96 1.76 21.48 7.37
CA MET A 96 1.24 22.69 6.73
C MET A 96 1.41 23.92 7.63
N MET A 97 1.15 23.78 8.93
CA MET A 97 1.32 24.86 9.91
C MET A 97 2.77 25.32 10.02
N GLU A 98 3.71 24.37 10.05
CA GLU A 98 5.15 24.63 10.05
C GLU A 98 5.69 25.09 8.69
N ARG A 99 4.85 25.10 7.65
CA ARG A 99 5.26 25.34 6.24
C ARG A 99 6.49 24.52 5.84
N SER A 100 6.53 23.28 6.31
CA SER A 100 7.72 22.43 6.20
C SER A 100 7.84 21.69 4.87
N ALA A 101 6.81 21.77 4.01
CA ALA A 101 6.88 21.14 2.71
C ALA A 101 7.83 21.91 1.79
N LYS A 102 8.61 21.18 0.99
CA LYS A 102 9.42 21.76 -0.08
C LYS A 102 9.24 20.98 -1.36
N GLN A 103 9.50 21.66 -2.46
CA GLN A 103 9.51 21.05 -3.77
C GLN A 103 10.64 20.01 -3.86
N ASN A 104 10.35 18.88 -4.51
CA ASN A 104 11.36 17.86 -4.79
C ASN A 104 12.32 18.30 -5.91
N THR A 105 13.37 17.52 -6.15
CA THR A 105 14.41 17.90 -7.13
C THR A 105 13.89 17.93 -8.57
N THR A 106 12.87 17.12 -8.89
CA THR A 106 12.22 17.16 -10.22
C THR A 106 11.23 18.32 -10.39
N GLY A 107 10.78 18.95 -9.30
CA GLY A 107 9.80 20.01 -9.34
C GLY A 107 8.34 19.55 -9.43
N VAL A 108 8.09 18.24 -9.54
CA VAL A 108 6.79 17.64 -9.88
C VAL A 108 5.90 17.41 -8.65
N MET A 109 6.47 17.44 -7.45
CA MET A 109 5.70 17.30 -6.21
C MET A 109 6.34 18.04 -5.04
N CYS A 110 5.52 18.32 -4.04
CA CYS A 110 5.97 18.83 -2.76
C CYS A 110 5.95 17.72 -1.71
N ALA A 111 7.04 17.60 -0.95
CA ALA A 111 7.16 16.65 0.14
C ALA A 111 7.21 17.38 1.49
N SER A 112 6.40 16.92 2.44
CA SER A 112 6.41 17.40 3.83
C SER A 112 7.77 17.21 4.51
N PHE A 113 8.07 18.05 5.50
CA PHE A 113 9.21 17.91 6.42
C PHE A 113 10.59 17.95 5.76
N GLN A 114 10.76 18.73 4.69
CA GLN A 114 12.04 18.88 3.97
C GLN A 114 12.91 20.04 4.48
N THR A 115 12.53 20.68 5.60
CA THR A 115 13.31 21.74 6.23
C THR A 115 14.54 21.20 6.97
N LEU A 116 15.58 22.04 7.11
CA LEU A 116 16.80 21.69 7.86
C LEU A 116 16.64 21.72 9.39
N VAL A 117 15.45 22.09 9.88
CA VAL A 117 15.14 22.08 11.31
C VAL A 117 15.19 20.65 11.84
N PRO A 118 15.91 20.37 12.95
CA PRO A 118 16.08 19.01 13.47
C PRO A 118 14.76 18.26 13.73
N THR A 119 13.75 18.95 14.27
CA THR A 119 12.43 18.37 14.55
C THR A 119 11.77 17.81 13.28
N SER A 120 11.78 18.56 12.18
CA SER A 120 11.27 18.11 10.89
C SER A 120 12.03 16.90 10.34
N GLN A 121 13.35 16.82 10.54
CA GLN A 121 14.13 15.66 10.10
C GLN A 121 13.76 14.39 10.86
N TYR A 122 13.59 14.47 12.19
CA TYR A 122 13.12 13.33 12.98
C TYR A 122 11.71 12.90 12.56
N ILE A 123 10.83 13.85 12.31
CA ILE A 123 9.47 13.58 11.83
C ILE A 123 9.47 12.95 10.43
N LEU A 124 10.35 13.41 9.52
CA LEU A 124 10.52 12.82 8.21
C LEU A 124 10.99 11.37 8.31
N LEU A 125 12.01 11.09 9.13
CA LEU A 125 12.49 9.74 9.38
C LEU A 125 11.39 8.86 9.95
N PHE A 126 10.67 9.34 10.96
CA PHE A 126 9.54 8.63 11.55
C PHE A 126 8.49 8.29 10.49
N ASN A 127 8.12 9.25 9.62
CA ASN A 127 7.16 9.01 8.54
C ASN A 127 7.64 7.94 7.55
N ILE A 128 8.93 7.97 7.19
CA ILE A 128 9.52 6.96 6.29
C ILE A 128 9.42 5.58 6.94
N VAL A 129 9.87 5.42 8.19
CA VAL A 129 9.82 4.15 8.93
C VAL A 129 8.38 3.67 9.10
N TYR A 130 7.46 4.57 9.45
CA TYR A 130 6.04 4.28 9.62
C TYR A 130 5.39 3.76 8.32
N LEU A 131 5.71 4.37 7.18
CA LEU A 131 5.25 3.91 5.86
C LEU A 131 5.86 2.55 5.49
N THR A 132 7.16 2.38 5.71
CA THR A 132 7.85 1.10 5.47
C THR A 132 7.24 -0.02 6.31
N LEU A 133 6.92 0.26 7.58
CA LEU A 133 6.26 -0.71 8.45
C LEU A 133 4.89 -1.13 7.90
N GLY A 134 4.07 -0.17 7.46
CA GLY A 134 2.79 -0.46 6.81
C GLY A 134 2.95 -1.35 5.58
N SER A 135 3.93 -1.04 4.72
CA SER A 135 4.24 -1.86 3.53
C SER A 135 4.73 -3.27 3.87
N LEU A 136 5.53 -3.42 4.93
CA LEU A 136 6.06 -4.70 5.38
C LEU A 136 4.95 -5.57 5.97
N ILE A 137 4.03 -4.97 6.74
CA ILE A 137 2.81 -5.66 7.24
C ILE A 137 2.00 -6.21 6.06
N ILE A 138 1.81 -5.41 5.01
CA ILE A 138 1.10 -5.84 3.79
C ILE A 138 1.78 -7.07 3.18
N VAL A 139 3.09 -6.99 2.90
CA VAL A 139 3.85 -8.07 2.27
C VAL A 139 3.84 -9.33 3.13
N LEU A 140 4.05 -9.22 4.44
CA LEU A 140 4.03 -10.37 5.36
C LEU A 140 2.64 -11.03 5.43
N CYS A 141 1.56 -10.25 5.52
CA CYS A 141 0.20 -10.79 5.55
C CYS A 141 -0.13 -11.51 4.23
N TYR A 142 0.27 -10.95 3.09
CA TYR A 142 0.06 -11.59 1.78
C TYR A 142 0.94 -12.82 1.57
N PHE A 143 2.17 -12.81 2.07
CA PHE A 143 3.02 -13.99 2.06
C PHE A 143 2.40 -15.12 2.88
N GLY A 144 2.00 -14.83 4.13
CA GLY A 144 1.33 -15.81 5.00
C GLY A 144 0.04 -16.34 4.39
N SER A 145 -0.79 -15.46 3.82
CA SER A 145 -2.04 -15.85 3.14
C SER A 145 -1.76 -16.74 1.92
N THR A 146 -0.75 -16.41 1.12
CA THR A 146 -0.34 -17.21 -0.05
C THR A 146 0.12 -18.60 0.35
N VAL A 147 0.94 -18.71 1.41
CA VAL A 147 1.42 -20.00 1.92
C VAL A 147 0.24 -20.87 2.37
N TYR A 148 -0.68 -20.30 3.15
CA TYR A 148 -1.87 -21.00 3.65
C TYR A 148 -2.80 -21.48 2.52
N ILE A 149 -3.11 -20.61 1.55
CA ILE A 149 -3.96 -20.96 0.40
C ILE A 149 -3.26 -22.02 -0.45
N ASN A 150 -1.96 -21.91 -0.70
CA ASN A 150 -1.21 -22.89 -1.48
C ASN A 150 -1.18 -24.29 -0.81
N GLN A 151 -1.12 -24.37 0.52
CA GLN A 151 -1.28 -25.64 1.23
C GLN A 151 -2.68 -26.22 1.01
N SER A 152 -3.73 -25.39 1.11
CA SER A 152 -5.11 -25.79 0.88
C SER A 152 -5.34 -26.30 -0.55
N ILE A 153 -4.79 -25.60 -1.56
CA ILE A 153 -4.83 -26.05 -2.97
C ILE A 153 -4.20 -27.44 -3.11
N ARG A 154 -3.04 -27.69 -2.47
CA ARG A 154 -2.36 -28.99 -2.57
C ARG A 154 -3.22 -30.14 -2.04
N TYR A 155 -3.93 -29.93 -0.94
CA TYR A 155 -4.87 -30.93 -0.42
C TYR A 155 -6.02 -31.17 -1.40
N MET A 156 -6.60 -30.12 -1.98
CA MET A 156 -7.70 -30.26 -2.94
C MET A 156 -7.27 -30.89 -4.27
N VAL A 157 -6.07 -30.61 -4.76
CA VAL A 157 -5.52 -31.29 -5.95
C VAL A 157 -5.37 -32.78 -5.67
N ARG A 158 -4.93 -33.15 -4.45
CA ARG A 158 -4.85 -34.57 -4.06
C ARG A 158 -6.23 -35.23 -4.01
N ASP A 159 -7.25 -34.55 -3.49
CA ASP A 159 -8.62 -35.05 -3.44
C ASP A 159 -9.24 -35.20 -4.85
N ALA A 160 -9.06 -34.21 -5.72
CA ALA A 160 -9.50 -34.25 -7.12
C ALA A 160 -8.90 -35.43 -7.89
N ARG A 161 -7.60 -35.70 -7.67
CA ARG A 161 -6.91 -36.88 -8.25
C ARG A 161 -7.51 -38.20 -7.78
N MET A 162 -7.86 -38.31 -6.50
CA MET A 162 -8.50 -39.52 -5.96
C MET A 162 -9.90 -39.73 -6.57
N LYS A 163 -10.62 -38.64 -6.86
CA LYS A 163 -11.94 -38.64 -7.50
C LYS A 163 -11.90 -38.74 -9.03
N ARG A 164 -10.72 -38.68 -9.65
CA ARG A 164 -10.50 -38.61 -11.11
C ARG A 164 -11.24 -37.44 -11.79
N ASP A 165 -11.31 -36.30 -11.11
CA ASP A 165 -11.88 -35.07 -11.66
C ASP A 165 -10.78 -34.20 -12.29
N GLU A 166 -10.50 -34.46 -13.57
CA GLU A 166 -9.42 -33.80 -14.33
C GLU A 166 -9.69 -32.30 -14.55
N GLU A 167 -10.96 -31.91 -14.69
CA GLU A 167 -11.34 -30.51 -14.87
C GLU A 167 -11.03 -29.73 -13.59
N LEU A 168 -11.43 -30.25 -12.42
CA LEU A 168 -11.14 -29.64 -11.13
C LEU A 168 -9.65 -29.54 -10.85
N GLU A 169 -8.87 -30.60 -11.14
CA GLU A 169 -7.42 -30.59 -10.97
C GLU A 169 -6.76 -29.48 -11.81
N SER A 170 -7.10 -29.38 -13.09
CA SER A 170 -6.51 -28.38 -13.99
C SER A 170 -6.81 -26.94 -13.54
N ASN A 171 -8.04 -26.69 -13.09
CA ASN A 171 -8.48 -25.41 -12.57
C ASN A 171 -7.72 -25.02 -11.28
N LEU A 172 -7.53 -25.97 -10.35
CA LEU A 172 -6.78 -25.74 -9.12
C LEU A 172 -5.29 -25.44 -9.37
N ILE A 173 -4.67 -26.13 -10.33
CA ILE A 173 -3.27 -25.86 -10.73
C ILE A 173 -3.15 -24.45 -11.32
N ARG A 174 -4.10 -24.04 -12.17
CA ARG A 174 -4.12 -22.68 -12.74
C ARG A 174 -4.28 -21.62 -11.65
N GLN A 175 -5.19 -21.83 -10.69
CA GLN A 175 -5.38 -20.92 -9.56
C GLN A 175 -4.11 -20.77 -8.71
N ARG A 176 -3.37 -21.85 -8.49
CA ARG A 176 -2.08 -21.82 -7.80
C ARG A 176 -1.09 -20.88 -8.47
N TRP A 177 -0.98 -20.94 -9.81
CA TRP A 177 -0.10 -20.04 -10.57
C TRP A 177 -0.53 -18.58 -10.46
N VAL A 178 -1.83 -18.31 -10.60
CA VAL A 178 -2.38 -16.95 -10.45
C VAL A 178 -2.09 -16.39 -9.06
N LEU A 179 -2.19 -17.21 -8.01
CA LEU A 179 -1.85 -16.82 -6.64
C LEU A 179 -0.38 -16.38 -6.51
N PHE A 180 0.56 -17.17 -7.06
CA PHE A 180 1.98 -16.82 -7.02
C PHE A 180 2.31 -15.55 -7.82
N ILE A 181 1.69 -15.40 -9.00
CA ILE A 181 1.85 -14.19 -9.83
C ILE A 181 1.36 -12.96 -9.07
N ASN A 182 0.17 -13.03 -8.47
CA ASN A 182 -0.38 -11.94 -7.68
C ASN A 182 0.53 -11.58 -6.49
N PHE A 183 1.01 -12.56 -5.74
CA PHE A 183 1.97 -12.32 -4.65
C PHE A 183 3.27 -11.68 -5.15
N GLY A 184 3.81 -12.14 -6.29
CA GLY A 184 4.98 -11.55 -6.92
C GLY A 184 4.77 -10.07 -7.27
N ILE A 185 3.63 -9.75 -7.89
CA ILE A 185 3.25 -8.36 -8.23
C ILE A 185 3.17 -7.50 -6.97
N ILE A 186 2.45 -7.95 -5.93
CA ILE A 186 2.34 -7.22 -4.66
C ILE A 186 3.72 -6.95 -4.08
N SER A 187 4.56 -7.98 -4.00
CA SER A 187 5.89 -7.87 -3.41
C SER A 187 6.75 -6.88 -4.18
N ILE A 188 6.78 -6.96 -5.51
CA ILE A 188 7.57 -6.05 -6.35
C ILE A 188 7.06 -4.61 -6.22
N VAL A 189 5.75 -4.39 -6.36
CA VAL A 189 5.17 -3.03 -6.32
C VAL A 189 5.42 -2.37 -4.97
N TYR A 190 5.18 -3.09 -3.86
CA TYR A 190 5.37 -2.53 -2.53
C TYR A 190 6.85 -2.36 -2.18
N LEU A 191 7.71 -3.34 -2.46
CA LEU A 191 9.14 -3.19 -2.17
C LEU A 191 9.76 -2.05 -2.98
N LEU A 192 9.45 -1.95 -4.29
CA LEU A 192 9.97 -0.88 -5.15
C LEU A 192 9.39 0.50 -4.82
N ALA A 193 8.16 0.59 -4.31
CA ALA A 193 7.58 1.86 -3.91
C ALA A 193 8.25 2.43 -2.63
N PHE A 194 8.62 1.58 -1.66
CA PHE A 194 9.04 2.04 -0.34
C PHE A 194 10.54 1.90 -0.04
N TYR A 195 11.26 0.95 -0.64
CA TYR A 195 12.69 0.79 -0.38
C TYR A 195 13.55 1.92 -0.96
N PRO A 196 13.36 2.38 -2.22
CA PRO A 196 14.17 3.45 -2.77
C PRO A 196 14.10 4.77 -1.96
N PRO A 197 12.93 5.25 -1.51
CA PRO A 197 12.86 6.39 -0.58
C PRO A 197 13.68 6.21 0.69
N VAL A 198 13.63 5.01 1.31
CA VAL A 198 14.35 4.67 2.55
C VAL A 198 15.85 4.67 2.31
N ILE A 199 16.32 3.94 1.30
CA ILE A 199 17.74 3.85 0.94
C ILE A 199 18.28 5.25 0.66
N SER A 200 17.56 6.03 -0.14
CA SER A 200 17.98 7.38 -0.49
C SER A 200 18.01 8.32 0.71
N TYR A 201 17.10 8.15 1.68
CA TYR A 201 17.17 8.89 2.95
C TYR A 201 18.41 8.51 3.78
N ILE A 202 18.69 7.20 3.91
CA ILE A 202 19.88 6.70 4.62
C ILE A 202 21.16 7.25 3.97
N LEU A 203 21.24 7.19 2.63
CA LEU A 203 22.39 7.71 1.89
C LEU A 203 22.56 9.22 2.06
N LYS A 204 21.46 9.98 2.06
CA LYS A 204 21.48 11.42 2.33
C LYS A 204 22.02 11.72 3.73
N HIS A 205 21.62 10.93 4.72
CA HIS A 205 22.01 11.17 6.11
C HIS A 205 23.45 10.72 6.41
N LEU A 206 23.87 9.55 5.93
CA LEU A 206 25.20 8.99 6.22
C LEU A 206 26.30 9.56 5.34
N TYR A 207 26.01 9.84 4.07
CA TYR A 207 27.02 10.19 3.06
C TYR A 207 26.77 11.56 2.41
N GLY A 208 25.72 12.29 2.81
CA GLY A 208 25.38 13.57 2.19
C GLY A 208 24.88 13.44 0.75
N HIS A 209 24.40 12.25 0.34
CA HIS A 209 23.90 12.00 -1.01
C HIS A 209 22.80 12.99 -1.41
N LYS A 210 22.92 13.57 -2.60
CA LYS A 210 21.90 14.43 -3.20
C LYS A 210 21.19 13.64 -4.30
N ARG A 211 19.87 13.48 -4.15
CA ARG A 211 19.02 12.81 -5.14
C ARG A 211 19.15 13.47 -6.50
N GLY A 212 19.54 12.70 -7.51
CA GLY A 212 19.52 13.16 -8.90
C GLY A 212 18.08 13.28 -9.43
N PHE A 213 17.92 13.95 -10.57
CA PHE A 213 16.61 14.10 -11.22
C PHE A 213 16.00 12.75 -11.61
N VAL A 214 16.79 11.85 -12.20
CA VAL A 214 16.33 10.52 -12.62
C VAL A 214 15.93 9.66 -11.43
N GLU A 215 16.71 9.69 -10.35
CA GLU A 215 16.41 8.95 -9.11
C GLU A 215 15.08 9.42 -8.50
N ASP A 216 14.89 10.73 -8.39
CA ASP A 216 13.67 11.32 -7.83
C ASP A 216 12.43 11.06 -8.71
N ALA A 217 12.59 11.09 -10.05
CA ALA A 217 11.52 10.74 -10.99
C ALA A 217 11.10 9.27 -10.82
N LEU A 218 12.07 8.34 -10.76
CA LEU A 218 11.80 6.93 -10.53
C LEU A 218 11.10 6.70 -9.18
N ILE A 219 11.63 7.27 -8.10
CA ILE A 219 11.01 7.19 -6.76
C ILE A 219 9.56 7.69 -6.82
N THR A 220 9.31 8.80 -7.51
CA THR A 220 7.97 9.37 -7.64
C THR A 220 7.04 8.41 -8.38
N VAL A 221 7.45 7.89 -9.54
CA VAL A 221 6.64 6.96 -10.35
C VAL A 221 6.36 5.67 -9.58
N TRP A 222 7.38 5.04 -9.00
CA TRP A 222 7.23 3.83 -8.21
C TRP A 222 6.35 4.05 -6.98
N GLY A 223 6.44 5.23 -6.34
CA GLY A 223 5.58 5.64 -5.24
C GLY A 223 4.09 5.72 -5.61
N GLN A 224 3.74 5.94 -6.89
CA GLN A 224 2.34 6.00 -7.33
C GLN A 224 1.73 4.66 -7.72
N LEU A 225 2.55 3.66 -8.05
CA LEU A 225 2.06 2.35 -8.46
C LEU A 225 1.17 1.65 -7.42
N PRO A 226 1.45 1.71 -6.10
CA PRO A 226 0.58 1.11 -5.09
C PRO A 226 -0.89 1.50 -5.25
N CYS A 227 -1.21 2.77 -5.51
CA CYS A 227 -2.61 3.22 -5.66
C CYS A 227 -3.32 2.56 -6.86
N LEU A 228 -2.60 2.34 -7.97
CA LEU A 228 -3.13 1.63 -9.13
C LEU A 228 -3.38 0.14 -8.81
N PHE A 229 -2.37 -0.50 -8.21
CA PHE A 229 -2.44 -1.93 -7.92
C PHE A 229 -3.40 -2.25 -6.79
N ASN A 230 -3.65 -1.34 -5.84
CA ASN A 230 -4.60 -1.56 -4.74
C ASN A 230 -5.99 -1.93 -5.23
N SER A 231 -6.50 -1.20 -6.23
CA SER A 231 -7.80 -1.48 -6.84
C SER A 231 -7.81 -2.85 -7.51
N ILE A 232 -6.77 -3.17 -8.29
CA ILE A 232 -6.61 -4.47 -8.96
C ILE A 232 -6.59 -5.61 -7.93
N LEU A 233 -5.77 -5.46 -6.88
CA LEU A 233 -5.62 -6.44 -5.81
C LEU A 233 -6.93 -6.65 -5.05
N THR A 234 -7.67 -5.59 -4.76
CA THR A 234 -8.96 -5.74 -4.07
C THR A 234 -9.98 -6.55 -4.86
N ILE A 235 -9.97 -6.46 -6.19
CA ILE A 235 -10.85 -7.23 -7.08
C ILE A 235 -10.43 -8.70 -7.13
N TYR A 236 -9.14 -8.99 -7.31
CA TYR A 236 -8.64 -10.36 -7.44
C TYR A 236 -8.69 -11.16 -6.13
N LEU A 237 -8.66 -10.49 -4.99
CA LEU A 237 -8.71 -11.10 -3.66
C LEU A 237 -10.12 -11.16 -3.06
N HIS A 238 -11.18 -10.82 -3.82
CA HIS A 238 -12.53 -10.93 -3.30
C HIS A 238 -12.92 -12.41 -3.12
N PRO A 239 -13.45 -12.80 -1.96
CA PRO A 239 -13.93 -14.16 -1.73
C PRO A 239 -15.13 -14.50 -2.61
N GLU A 240 -15.78 -13.54 -3.27
CA GLU A 240 -16.95 -13.78 -4.12
C GLU A 240 -16.59 -14.24 -5.54
N THR A 241 -15.45 -13.83 -6.07
CA THR A 241 -14.83 -14.46 -7.26
C THR A 241 -14.18 -15.81 -6.92
N ASN A 242 -13.99 -16.10 -5.64
CA ASN A 242 -13.50 -17.37 -5.07
C ASN A 242 -14.56 -18.09 -4.21
N LEU A 243 -15.86 -17.81 -4.39
CA LEU A 243 -16.93 -18.26 -3.46
C LEU A 243 -17.02 -19.79 -3.40
N ARG A 244 -16.71 -20.47 -4.50
CA ARG A 244 -16.55 -21.93 -4.52
C ARG A 244 -15.32 -22.40 -3.75
N PHE A 245 -14.24 -21.63 -3.71
CA PHE A 245 -12.99 -22.03 -3.06
C PHE A 245 -13.06 -21.91 -1.53
N PHE A 246 -13.63 -20.81 -1.01
CA PHE A 246 -13.74 -20.60 0.43
C PHE A 246 -14.89 -21.39 1.08
N ASN A 247 -16.04 -21.55 0.41
CA ASN A 247 -17.11 -22.39 0.94
C ASN A 247 -16.69 -23.88 0.94
N PHE A 248 -15.99 -24.35 -0.10
CA PHE A 248 -15.51 -25.73 -0.15
C PHE A 248 -14.36 -26.01 0.84
N CYS A 249 -13.46 -25.04 1.06
CA CYS A 249 -12.44 -25.15 2.11
C CYS A 249 -13.03 -25.11 3.54
N ARG A 250 -14.18 -24.45 3.73
CA ARG A 250 -14.94 -24.47 4.99
C ARG A 250 -15.59 -25.85 5.19
N ASP A 251 -16.23 -26.40 4.17
CA ASP A 251 -16.92 -27.69 4.25
C ASP A 251 -15.96 -28.89 4.44
N ILE A 252 -14.74 -28.82 3.91
CA ILE A 252 -13.74 -29.89 4.12
C ILE A 252 -13.19 -29.90 5.55
N TYR A 253 -13.06 -28.74 6.22
CA TYR A 253 -12.48 -28.72 7.56
C TYR A 253 -13.48 -29.06 8.67
N ASP A 254 -14.76 -28.70 8.51
CA ASP A 254 -15.84 -29.11 9.41
C ASP A 254 -16.18 -30.62 9.28
N PHE A 255 -15.63 -31.31 8.27
CA PHE A 255 -15.79 -32.76 8.09
C PHE A 255 -14.65 -33.58 8.70
N TYR A 256 -13.50 -32.94 9.01
CA TYR A 256 -12.30 -33.61 9.53
C TYR A 256 -11.94 -33.19 10.98
N PHE A 257 -12.67 -32.25 11.58
CA PHE A 257 -12.61 -31.84 12.98
C PHE A 257 -14.00 -31.53 13.51
#